data_AF-A0A7S3ILN3-F1
#
_entry.id   AF-A0A7S3ILN3-F1
#
_cell.length_a   1.000
_cell.length_b   1.000
_cell.length_c   1.000
_cell.angle_alpha   90.00
_cell.angle_beta   90.00
_cell.angle_gamma   90.00
#
_symmetry.space_group_name_H-M   'P 1'
#
loop_
_entity.id
_entity.type
_entity.pdbx_description
1 polymer ?
#
loop_
_entity_poly.entity_id
_entity_poly.type
_entity_poly.pdbx_seq_one_letter_code
_entity_poly.pdbx_strand_id
1 'polypeptide(L)'
;KFIDRVAFRVEEALQSNEIINVFQDDFEMLGDEEAASGGKVNTTNMTLRTFIENDYCKGKRVSCIKFHPKKPFLVAMSMIDNMDFDTRSLIQGKSFDSYVLILNFSDNHIITLNYVLETPIEVSTIEFHPENPNMLLGGCLNGQIIVWDLSSQDHRITAGLKQKAEQ
;
A
#
# COMPACT_ATOMS: atom_id res chain seq x y z
N LYS A 1 -55.29 7.67 61.44
CA LYS A 1 -54.12 6.95 60.89
C LYS A 1 -54.15 6.99 59.35
N PHE A 2 -53.86 8.17 58.78
CA PHE A 2 -53.73 8.36 57.33
C PHE A 2 -52.27 8.23 56.92
N ILE A 3 -51.38 8.88 57.67
CA ILE A 3 -49.92 8.82 57.45
C ILE A 3 -49.40 7.38 57.50
N ASP A 4 -49.74 6.60 58.52
CA ASP A 4 -49.31 5.18 58.60
C ASP A 4 -49.77 4.32 57.41
N ARG A 5 -50.91 4.69 56.78
CA ARG A 5 -51.47 3.95 55.64
C ARG A 5 -50.83 4.36 54.31
N VAL A 6 -50.39 5.61 54.20
CA VAL A 6 -49.81 6.17 52.97
C VAL A 6 -48.29 6.05 52.97
N ALA A 7 -47.66 5.97 54.14
CA ALA A 7 -46.21 5.81 54.31
C ALA A 7 -45.65 4.65 53.48
N PHE A 8 -46.28 3.48 53.55
CA PHE A 8 -45.86 2.31 52.76
C PHE A 8 -45.90 2.56 51.25
N ARG A 9 -46.95 3.22 50.74
CA ARG A 9 -47.08 3.53 49.31
C ARG A 9 -46.07 4.57 48.84
N VAL A 10 -45.71 5.51 49.71
CA VAL A 10 -44.67 6.51 49.44
C VAL A 10 -43.30 5.85 49.45
N GLU A 11 -43.05 4.95 50.40
CA GLU A 11 -41.79 4.19 50.49
C GLU A 11 -41.59 3.27 49.29
N GLU A 12 -42.64 2.58 48.83
CA GLU A 12 -42.62 1.76 47.61
C GLU A 12 -42.29 2.60 46.36
N ALA A 13 -42.89 3.80 46.24
CA ALA A 13 -42.62 4.71 45.12
C ALA A 13 -41.19 5.26 45.16
N LEU A 14 -40.66 5.56 46.36
CA LEU A 14 -39.28 6.03 46.52
C LEU A 14 -38.27 4.93 46.18
N GLN A 15 -38.49 3.69 46.65
CA GLN A 15 -37.65 2.54 46.30
C GLN A 15 -37.64 2.31 44.79
N SER A 16 -38.78 2.42 44.12
CA SER A 16 -38.84 2.28 42.66
C SER A 16 -38.01 3.35 41.92
N ASN A 17 -37.99 4.59 42.43
CA ASN A 17 -37.21 5.68 41.84
C ASN A 17 -35.69 5.53 42.07
N GLU A 18 -35.27 4.90 43.17
CA GLU A 18 -33.86 4.61 43.45
C GLU A 18 -33.32 3.43 42.62
N ILE A 19 -34.15 2.43 42.33
CA ILE A 19 -33.73 1.23 41.60
C ILE A 19 -33.51 1.51 40.11
N ILE A 20 -34.35 2.35 39.51
CA ILE A 20 -34.28 2.63 38.07
C ILE A 20 -34.79 4.03 37.73
N ASN A 21 -33.93 4.84 37.10
CA ASN A 21 -34.33 6.14 36.56
C ASN A 21 -34.79 5.98 35.10
N VAL A 22 -36.09 5.75 34.91
CA VAL A 22 -36.71 5.63 33.56
C VAL A 22 -36.72 6.94 32.76
N PHE A 23 -36.35 8.06 33.38
CA PHE A 23 -36.22 9.36 32.73
C PHE A 23 -34.77 9.72 32.43
N GLN A 24 -33.82 8.81 32.71
CA GLN A 24 -32.43 8.99 32.33
C GLN A 24 -32.33 8.95 30.80
N ASP A 25 -31.75 10.00 30.23
CA ASP A 25 -31.43 10.03 28.82
C ASP A 25 -30.09 9.32 28.58
N ASP A 26 -30.14 8.04 28.23
CA ASP A 26 -28.95 7.24 27.93
C ASP A 26 -28.15 7.79 26.72
N PHE A 27 -28.75 8.67 25.92
CA PHE A 27 -28.13 9.28 24.76
C PHE A 27 -27.42 10.61 25.08
N GLU A 28 -27.64 11.20 26.27
CA GLU A 28 -26.96 12.45 26.70
C GLU A 28 -25.43 12.27 26.79
N MET A 29 -24.95 11.05 27.04
CA MET A 29 -23.52 10.72 27.07
C MET A 29 -22.90 10.44 25.69
N LEU A 30 -23.72 10.29 24.65
CA LEU A 30 -23.20 10.20 23.29
C LEU A 30 -22.76 11.59 22.88
N GLY A 31 -21.47 11.72 22.54
CA GLY A 31 -20.90 13.02 22.14
C GLY A 31 -21.72 13.67 21.03
N ASP A 32 -21.74 15.01 21.05
CA ASP A 32 -22.49 15.86 20.14
C ASP A 32 -22.43 15.35 18.69
N GLU A 33 -23.54 15.40 17.94
CA GLU A 33 -23.56 15.00 16.52
C GLU A 33 -22.51 15.76 15.71
N GLU A 34 -22.08 16.93 16.21
CA GLU A 34 -20.98 17.72 15.65
C GLU A 34 -19.61 16.99 15.76
N ALA A 35 -19.36 16.23 16.82
CA ALA A 35 -18.17 15.36 16.94
C ALA A 35 -18.24 14.13 16.01
N ALA A 36 -19.44 13.60 15.77
CA ALA A 36 -19.67 12.56 14.75
C ALA A 36 -19.53 13.12 13.32
N SER A 37 -19.89 14.38 13.11
CA SER A 37 -19.68 15.13 11.86
C SER A 37 -18.21 15.50 11.63
N GLY A 38 -17.38 15.47 12.68
CA GLY A 38 -15.92 15.51 12.61
C GLY A 38 -15.31 14.29 11.92
N GLY A 39 -16.09 13.23 11.72
CA GLY A 39 -15.84 12.16 10.76
C GLY A 39 -16.08 12.56 9.31
N LYS A 40 -16.05 13.87 8.98
CA LYS A 40 -15.76 14.34 7.63
C LYS A 40 -14.57 13.54 7.16
N VAL A 41 -14.85 12.60 6.25
CA VAL A 41 -13.89 11.87 5.45
C VAL A 41 -12.72 12.82 5.23
N ASN A 42 -11.55 12.48 5.76
CA ASN A 42 -10.32 13.18 5.40
C ASN A 42 -10.20 12.99 3.89
N THR A 43 -10.80 13.90 3.12
CA THR A 43 -10.67 13.98 1.68
C THR A 43 -9.26 14.49 1.49
N THR A 44 -8.29 13.59 1.68
CA THR A 44 -6.91 13.84 1.35
C THR A 44 -6.91 14.13 -0.15
N ASN A 45 -6.68 15.39 -0.52
CA ASN A 45 -6.52 15.78 -1.91
C ASN A 45 -5.28 15.04 -2.44
N MET A 46 -5.51 13.88 -3.05
CA MET A 46 -4.45 13.04 -3.61
C MET A 46 -4.16 13.55 -5.00
N THR A 47 -3.01 14.20 -5.18
CA THR A 47 -2.56 14.62 -6.50
C THR A 47 -2.09 13.39 -7.27
N LEU A 48 -2.80 13.02 -8.35
CA LEU A 48 -2.36 11.96 -9.25
C LEU A 48 -1.03 12.37 -9.88
N ARG A 49 -0.03 11.50 -9.77
CA ARG A 49 1.26 11.67 -10.45
C ARG A 49 1.50 10.49 -11.38
N THR A 50 2.06 10.77 -12.55
CA THR A 50 2.35 9.77 -13.57
C THR A 50 3.84 9.72 -13.84
N PHE A 51 4.40 8.52 -13.81
CA PHE A 51 5.75 8.25 -14.31
C PHE A 51 5.64 7.57 -15.67
N ILE A 52 6.33 8.10 -16.68
CA ILE A 52 6.36 7.54 -18.03
C ILE A 52 7.82 7.47 -18.46
N GLU A 53 8.34 6.27 -18.63
CA GLU A 53 9.68 6.03 -19.15
C GLU A 53 9.61 5.00 -20.28
N ASN A 54 9.95 5.43 -21.49
CA ASN A 54 9.69 4.64 -22.69
C ASN A 54 10.69 3.49 -22.85
N ASP A 55 11.91 3.66 -22.33
CA ASP A 55 12.98 2.66 -22.46
C ASP A 55 12.69 1.36 -21.68
N TYR A 56 11.90 1.45 -20.59
CA TYR A 56 11.63 0.30 -19.71
C TYR A 56 10.15 -0.12 -19.67
N CYS A 57 9.21 0.81 -19.88
CA CYS A 57 7.79 0.55 -19.62
C CYS A 57 6.98 0.22 -20.89
N LYS A 58 7.54 0.42 -22.09
CA LYS A 58 6.77 0.31 -23.35
C LYS A 58 6.24 -1.10 -23.58
N GLY A 59 4.93 -1.21 -23.81
CA GLY A 59 4.26 -2.49 -24.08
C GLY A 59 4.16 -3.43 -22.88
N LYS A 60 4.52 -2.95 -21.67
CA LYS A 60 4.44 -3.72 -20.43
C LYS A 60 3.26 -3.29 -19.57
N ARG A 61 2.75 -4.20 -18.77
CA ARG A 61 1.77 -3.96 -17.70
C ARG A 61 2.42 -4.18 -16.35
N VAL A 62 2.07 -3.36 -15.36
CA VAL A 62 2.56 -3.52 -13.99
C VAL A 62 1.94 -4.77 -13.39
N SER A 63 2.76 -5.67 -12.88
CA SER A 63 2.33 -6.94 -12.28
C SER A 63 2.30 -6.88 -10.76
N CYS A 64 3.27 -6.22 -10.14
CA CYS A 64 3.37 -6.10 -8.69
C CYS A 64 4.01 -4.76 -8.31
N ILE A 65 3.57 -4.21 -7.18
CA ILE A 65 4.11 -2.98 -6.58
C ILE A 65 4.39 -3.26 -5.11
N LYS A 66 5.55 -2.82 -4.62
CA LYS A 66 5.94 -2.90 -3.21
C LYS A 66 6.61 -1.62 -2.73
N PHE A 67 6.16 -1.14 -1.59
CA PHE A 67 6.81 -0.03 -0.89
C PHE A 67 8.04 -0.55 -0.15
N HIS A 68 9.12 0.21 -0.18
CA HIS A 68 10.33 -0.16 0.54
C HIS A 68 10.11 -0.05 2.06
N PRO A 69 10.42 -1.09 2.86
CA PRO A 69 9.98 -1.20 4.26
C PRO A 69 10.54 -0.11 5.19
N LYS A 70 11.76 0.39 4.94
CA LYS A 70 12.38 1.47 5.72
C LYS A 70 12.39 2.85 5.05
N LYS A 71 12.02 2.95 3.77
CA LYS A 71 12.17 4.17 2.95
C LYS A 71 10.85 4.39 2.20
N PRO A 72 9.84 5.02 2.80
CA PRO A 72 8.48 5.06 2.25
C PRO A 72 8.39 5.82 0.92
N PHE A 73 9.37 6.67 0.61
CA PHE A 73 9.49 7.36 -0.66
C PHE A 73 10.02 6.47 -1.81
N LEU A 74 10.51 5.26 -1.53
CA LEU A 74 10.92 4.31 -2.56
C LEU A 74 9.81 3.28 -2.81
N VAL A 75 9.49 3.08 -4.08
CA VAL A 75 8.50 2.11 -4.53
C VAL A 75 9.12 1.24 -5.61
N ALA A 76 9.16 -0.06 -5.36
CA ALA A 76 9.56 -1.06 -6.34
C ALA A 76 8.34 -1.49 -7.16
N MET A 77 8.54 -1.72 -8.46
CA MET A 77 7.52 -2.22 -9.36
C MET A 77 8.10 -3.24 -10.32
N SER A 78 7.39 -4.35 -10.49
CA SER A 78 7.66 -5.34 -11.54
C SER A 78 6.66 -5.19 -12.67
N MET A 79 7.10 -5.53 -13.88
CA MET A 79 6.30 -5.42 -15.09
C MET A 79 6.45 -6.68 -15.93
N ILE A 80 5.36 -7.04 -16.60
CA ILE A 80 5.32 -8.14 -17.57
C ILE A 80 4.79 -7.63 -18.90
N ASP A 81 5.17 -8.25 -19.99
CA ASP A 81 4.70 -7.89 -21.32
C ASP A 81 3.19 -8.07 -21.44
N ASN A 82 2.54 -7.08 -22.06
CA ASN A 82 1.11 -7.11 -22.28
C ASN A 82 0.76 -7.95 -23.51
N MET A 83 0.71 -9.28 -23.31
CA MET A 83 0.40 -10.26 -24.35
C MET A 83 -0.65 -11.26 -23.86
N ASP A 84 -1.35 -11.84 -24.84
CA ASP A 84 -2.29 -12.94 -24.63
C ASP A 84 -1.57 -14.26 -24.36
N PHE A 85 -2.32 -15.23 -23.81
CA PHE A 85 -1.80 -16.53 -23.41
C PHE A 85 -1.15 -17.30 -24.57
N ASP A 86 -1.81 -17.36 -25.73
CA ASP A 86 -1.32 -18.12 -26.88
C ASP A 86 0.02 -17.57 -27.40
N THR A 87 0.12 -16.25 -27.54
CA THR A 87 1.36 -15.56 -27.92
C THR A 87 2.47 -15.83 -26.91
N ARG A 88 2.14 -15.78 -25.61
CA ARG A 88 3.09 -16.06 -24.52
C ARG A 88 3.58 -17.51 -24.54
N SER A 89 2.70 -18.47 -24.85
CA SER A 89 3.06 -19.89 -24.97
C SER A 89 4.06 -20.13 -26.10
N LEU A 90 3.95 -19.41 -27.22
CA LEU A 90 4.85 -19.56 -28.38
C LEU A 90 6.27 -19.06 -28.12
N ILE A 91 6.43 -18.12 -27.19
CA ILE A 91 7.71 -17.51 -26.86
C ILE A 91 8.30 -18.01 -25.54
N GLN A 92 7.63 -18.98 -24.91
CA GLN A 92 8.07 -19.58 -23.65
C GLN A 92 9.47 -20.19 -23.83
N GLY A 93 10.38 -19.87 -22.90
CA GLY A 93 11.76 -20.35 -22.92
C GLY A 93 12.75 -19.48 -23.71
N LYS A 94 12.30 -18.41 -24.36
CA LYS A 94 13.21 -17.37 -24.87
C LYS A 94 13.63 -16.44 -23.74
N SER A 95 14.87 -15.94 -23.80
CA SER A 95 15.36 -14.89 -22.91
C SER A 95 14.84 -13.53 -23.37
N PHE A 96 14.46 -12.68 -22.43
CA PHE A 96 14.01 -11.32 -22.69
C PHE A 96 14.65 -10.36 -21.69
N ASP A 97 14.96 -9.15 -22.14
CA ASP A 97 15.33 -8.09 -21.21
C ASP A 97 14.08 -7.69 -20.42
N SER A 98 14.09 -8.00 -19.12
CA SER A 98 13.07 -7.61 -18.18
C SER A 98 13.68 -6.77 -17.07
N TYR A 99 12.88 -5.85 -16.55
CA TYR A 99 13.32 -4.83 -15.61
C TYR A 99 12.37 -4.77 -14.42
N VAL A 100 12.96 -4.75 -13.23
CA VAL A 100 12.30 -4.28 -12.01
C VAL A 100 12.81 -2.88 -11.74
N LEU A 101 11.89 -1.94 -11.57
CA LEU A 101 12.22 -0.53 -11.36
C LEU A 101 11.99 -0.17 -9.90
N ILE A 102 12.90 0.61 -9.32
CA ILE A 102 12.66 1.26 -8.03
C ILE A 102 12.62 2.76 -8.27
N LEU A 103 11.43 3.30 -8.09
CA LEU A 103 11.11 4.70 -8.24
C LEU A 103 11.30 5.42 -6.91
N ASN A 104 11.66 6.69 -6.98
CA ASN A 104 11.79 7.59 -5.85
C ASN A 104 10.79 8.74 -5.95
N PHE A 105 9.96 8.85 -4.91
CA PHE A 105 8.89 9.82 -4.70
C PHE A 105 9.26 10.88 -3.65
N SER A 106 10.54 11.03 -3.30
CA SER A 106 11.00 11.99 -2.28
C SER A 106 10.67 13.44 -2.65
N ASP A 107 10.68 13.76 -3.94
CA ASP A 107 10.22 15.05 -4.46
C ASP A 107 8.71 14.97 -4.77
N ASN A 108 8.00 16.04 -4.45
CA ASN A 108 6.56 16.12 -4.70
C ASN A 108 6.21 16.40 -6.19
N HIS A 109 7.15 16.97 -6.96
CA HIS A 109 6.93 17.36 -8.35
C HIS A 109 7.47 16.33 -9.34
N ILE A 110 8.58 15.66 -8.99
CA ILE A 110 9.30 14.78 -9.90
C ILE A 110 9.36 13.37 -9.31
N ILE A 111 9.04 12.36 -10.13
CA ILE A 111 9.31 10.95 -9.81
C ILE A 111 10.61 10.59 -10.52
N THR A 112 11.62 10.16 -9.77
CA THR A 112 12.92 9.77 -10.34
C THR A 112 13.08 8.26 -10.33
N LEU A 113 13.77 7.74 -11.35
CA LEU A 113 14.15 6.34 -11.40
C LEU A 113 15.46 6.16 -10.63
N ASN A 114 15.45 5.35 -9.56
CA ASN A 114 16.57 5.23 -8.63
C ASN A 114 17.37 3.93 -8.83
N TYR A 115 16.67 2.83 -9.17
CA TYR A 115 17.29 1.57 -9.55
C TYR A 115 16.63 0.97 -10.79
N VAL A 116 17.44 0.32 -11.62
CA VAL A 116 17.01 -0.51 -12.75
C VAL A 116 17.64 -1.88 -12.56
N LEU A 117 16.82 -2.86 -12.20
CA LEU A 117 17.26 -4.23 -11.95
C LEU A 117 16.95 -5.05 -13.20
N GLU A 118 17.97 -5.31 -14.00
CA GLU A 118 17.87 -6.09 -15.24
C GLU A 118 17.91 -7.59 -14.95
N THR A 119 17.11 -8.35 -15.70
CA THR A 119 17.02 -9.80 -15.62
C THR A 119 16.60 -10.39 -16.96
N PRO A 120 17.14 -11.56 -17.35
CA PRO A 120 16.79 -12.24 -18.60
C PRO A 120 15.41 -12.93 -18.57
N ILE A 121 14.72 -12.89 -17.43
CA ILE A 121 13.43 -13.54 -17.21
C ILE A 121 12.44 -12.54 -16.62
N GLU A 122 11.22 -12.56 -17.13
CA GLU A 122 10.13 -11.72 -16.65
C GLU A 122 9.76 -11.99 -15.18
N VAL A 123 9.69 -10.90 -14.42
CA VAL A 123 9.37 -10.91 -12.98
C VAL A 123 7.89 -10.56 -12.80
N SER A 124 7.14 -11.51 -12.24
CA SER A 124 5.70 -11.37 -12.01
C SER A 124 5.35 -10.80 -10.65
N THR A 125 6.20 -11.05 -9.65
CA THR A 125 6.00 -10.63 -8.27
C THR A 125 7.34 -10.23 -7.67
N ILE A 126 7.31 -9.31 -6.72
CA ILE A 126 8.49 -8.85 -5.98
C ILE A 126 8.15 -8.74 -4.50
N GLU A 127 9.15 -8.91 -3.65
CA GLU A 127 9.02 -8.75 -2.19
C GLU A 127 10.35 -8.29 -1.58
N PHE A 128 10.30 -7.32 -0.68
CA PHE A 128 11.48 -6.94 0.10
C PHE A 128 11.71 -7.95 1.22
N HIS A 129 12.97 -8.26 1.50
CA HIS A 129 13.28 -9.10 2.66
C HIS A 129 12.86 -8.38 3.96
N PRO A 130 12.18 -9.06 4.90
CA PRO A 130 11.59 -8.43 6.08
C PRO A 130 12.64 -7.79 7.01
N GLU A 131 13.77 -8.45 7.23
CA GLU A 131 14.84 -7.96 8.12
C GLU A 131 15.91 -7.13 7.42
N ASN A 132 16.29 -7.49 6.19
CA ASN A 132 17.31 -6.81 5.39
C ASN A 132 16.69 -6.02 4.21
N PRO A 133 16.44 -4.71 4.35
CA PRO A 133 15.78 -3.89 3.33
C PRO A 133 16.58 -3.71 2.04
N ASN A 134 17.88 -4.01 2.07
CA ASN A 134 18.71 -3.92 0.88
C ASN A 134 18.51 -5.12 -0.03
N MET A 135 17.79 -6.17 0.40
CA MET A 135 17.54 -7.35 -0.41
C MET A 135 16.14 -7.31 -0.99
N LEU A 136 16.03 -7.41 -2.30
CA LEU A 136 14.77 -7.54 -3.03
C LEU A 136 14.72 -8.91 -3.69
N LEU A 137 13.60 -9.62 -3.54
CA LEU A 137 13.34 -10.89 -4.20
C LEU A 137 12.34 -10.69 -5.34
N GLY A 138 12.53 -11.42 -6.43
CA GLY A 138 11.64 -11.41 -7.60
C GLY A 138 11.24 -12.84 -8.00
N GLY A 139 9.94 -13.10 -8.05
CA GLY A 139 9.37 -14.33 -8.56
C GLY A 139 9.18 -14.29 -10.07
N CYS A 140 9.92 -15.13 -10.78
CA CYS A 140 9.91 -15.22 -12.23
C CYS A 140 8.79 -16.14 -12.73
N LEU A 141 8.34 -15.92 -13.96
CA LEU A 141 7.27 -16.74 -14.57
C LEU A 141 7.63 -18.20 -14.77
N ASN A 142 8.92 -18.52 -14.87
CA ASN A 142 9.42 -19.90 -14.99
C ASN A 142 9.55 -20.59 -13.62
N GLY A 143 9.12 -19.95 -12.53
CA GLY A 143 9.20 -20.48 -11.17
C GLY A 143 10.53 -20.24 -10.46
N GLN A 144 11.51 -19.61 -11.12
CA GLN A 144 12.77 -19.22 -10.47
C GLN A 144 12.58 -17.99 -9.58
N ILE A 145 13.48 -17.85 -8.62
CA ILE A 145 13.55 -16.68 -7.74
C ILE A 145 14.89 -15.98 -7.99
N ILE A 146 14.83 -14.67 -8.22
CA ILE A 146 16.00 -13.82 -8.34
C ILE A 146 16.10 -12.98 -7.06
N VAL A 147 17.33 -12.76 -6.61
CA VAL A 147 17.62 -11.95 -5.44
C VAL A 147 18.60 -10.86 -5.84
N TRP A 148 18.22 -9.60 -5.59
CA TRP A 148 19.07 -8.43 -5.82
C TRP A 148 19.52 -7.84 -4.49
N ASP A 149 20.81 -7.49 -4.43
CA ASP A 149 21.37 -6.68 -3.36
C ASP A 149 21.47 -5.22 -3.82
N LEU A 150 20.61 -4.36 -3.25
CA LEU A 150 20.52 -2.93 -3.51
C LEU A 150 21.67 -2.12 -2.87
N SER A 151 22.55 -2.77 -2.10
CA SER A 151 23.79 -2.16 -1.65
C SER A 151 24.85 -2.11 -2.75
N SER A 152 24.76 -2.99 -3.77
CA SER A 152 25.64 -2.95 -4.94
C SER A 152 25.44 -1.67 -5.76
N GLN A 153 26.53 -1.17 -6.35
CA GLN A 153 26.50 0.01 -7.21
C GLN A 153 26.02 -0.30 -8.63
N ASP A 154 26.10 -1.56 -9.08
CA ASP A 154 25.80 -1.95 -10.47
C ASP A 154 24.36 -1.64 -10.89
N HIS A 155 23.46 -1.60 -9.91
CA HIS A 155 22.02 -1.42 -10.13
C HIS A 155 21.54 0.02 -9.90
N ARG A 156 22.43 0.91 -9.46
CA ARG A 156 22.12 2.32 -9.19
C ARG A 156 22.29 3.15 -10.44
N ILE A 157 21.34 4.05 -10.69
CA ILE A 157 21.50 5.06 -11.74
C ILE A 157 22.34 6.21 -11.18
N THR A 158 23.63 6.28 -11.55
CA THR A 158 24.57 7.26 -10.98
C THR A 158 24.43 8.66 -11.60
N ALA A 159 23.89 8.77 -12.81
CA ALA A 159 23.38 10.00 -13.43
C ALA A 159 22.67 9.57 -14.73
N GLY A 160 21.61 10.28 -15.13
CA GLY A 160 20.77 9.91 -16.28
C GLY A 160 21.56 9.54 -17.54
N LEU A 161 21.01 8.55 -18.27
CA LEU A 161 21.51 7.87 -19.47
C LEU A 161 22.23 6.54 -19.19
N LYS A 162 21.59 5.44 -19.60
CA LYS A 162 22.26 4.16 -19.89
C LYS A 162 23.51 4.46 -20.73
N GLN A 163 24.68 4.04 -20.26
CA GLN A 163 25.80 3.84 -21.19
C GLN A 163 25.33 2.80 -22.20
N LYS A 164 25.19 3.21 -23.47
CA LYS A 164 24.93 2.25 -24.55
C LYS A 164 26.10 1.28 -24.55
N ALA A 165 25.82 0.00 -24.36
CA ALA A 165 26.80 -1.05 -24.59
C ALA A 165 27.27 -0.92 -26.04
N GLU A 166 28.55 -0.59 -26.23
CA GLU A 166 29.21 -0.68 -27.53
C GLU A 166 29.28 -2.16 -27.92
N GLN A 167 28.62 -2.50 -29.03
CA GLN A 167 28.88 -3.69 -29.83
C GLN A 167 29.25 -3.24 -31.24
#